data_AF-A0AAF0V2F1-F1
#
_entry.id   AF-A0AAF0V2F1-F1
#
_cell.length_a   1.000
_cell.length_b   1.000
_cell.length_c   1.000
_cell.angle_alpha   90.00
_cell.angle_beta   90.00
_cell.angle_gamma   90.00
#
_symmetry.space_group_name_H-M   'P 1'
#
loop_
_entity.id
_entity.type
_entity.pdbx_description
1 polymer ?
#
loop_
_entity_poly.entity_id
_entity_poly.type
_entity_poly.pdbx_seq_one_letter_code
_entity_poly.pdbx_strand_id
1 'polypeptide(L)'
;MEGKKNEKRKGFDEPNLDLSLKTPEYESINKISTMEEVMNSELKDGQVDPNVDLNKLRRRMSNRLSAQRARMRKVEYTTKLEKEVKHLQDTIALMRPIMENAKDSKKKLQLENKILQQQLDCHSNKSNLRAVQTEELKVELKRLKELAKTQEAEENMEIEGQSSHSYDHDASELAADIDVDQYLNLDNINFSPSKNDNM
;
A
#
# COMPACT_ATOMS: atom_id res chain seq x y z
N MET A 1 32.77 20.88 -27.12
CA MET A 1 31.64 20.78 -28.06
C MET A 1 31.24 19.32 -28.13
N GLU A 2 30.12 18.93 -27.55
CA GLU A 2 29.48 17.65 -27.89
C GLU A 2 28.02 17.73 -27.46
N GLY A 3 27.17 18.07 -28.42
CA GLY A 3 25.74 18.20 -28.24
C GLY A 3 25.09 16.83 -28.16
N LYS A 4 24.40 16.55 -27.04
CA LYS A 4 23.44 15.46 -26.98
C LYS A 4 22.04 16.00 -27.25
N LYS A 5 21.50 15.45 -28.33
CA LYS A 5 20.29 15.87 -29.04
C LYS A 5 19.07 15.64 -28.17
N ASN A 6 18.17 16.63 -28.18
CA ASN A 6 16.87 16.62 -27.53
C ASN A 6 16.00 15.47 -28.04
N GLU A 7 15.63 14.56 -27.13
CA GLU A 7 14.68 13.49 -27.38
C GLU A 7 13.26 14.07 -27.36
N LYS A 8 12.77 14.44 -28.56
CA LYS A 8 11.39 14.85 -28.76
C LYS A 8 10.48 13.65 -28.52
N ARG A 9 9.86 13.58 -27.35
CA ARG A 9 8.69 12.72 -27.11
C ARG A 9 7.60 13.19 -28.07
N LYS A 10 7.39 12.44 -29.16
CA LYS A 10 6.17 12.53 -29.96
C LYS A 10 5.03 12.13 -29.05
N GLY A 11 4.27 13.11 -28.56
CA GLY A 11 2.93 12.86 -28.07
C GLY A 11 2.16 12.21 -29.21
N PHE A 12 1.60 11.04 -28.96
CA PHE A 12 0.61 10.47 -29.86
C PHE A 12 -0.58 11.40 -29.80
N ASP A 13 -0.74 12.21 -30.85
CA ASP A 13 -1.97 12.96 -31.08
C ASP A 13 -3.09 11.93 -31.22
N GLU A 14 -3.90 11.78 -30.16
CA GLU A 14 -5.18 11.08 -30.25
C GLU A 14 -5.98 11.74 -31.37
N PRO A 15 -6.36 11.03 -32.45
CA PRO A 15 -7.27 11.61 -33.41
C PRO A 15 -8.57 11.86 -32.67
N ASN A 16 -8.88 13.14 -32.47
CA ASN A 16 -10.20 13.61 -32.10
C ASN A 16 -11.15 13.12 -33.20
N LEU A 17 -11.70 11.91 -33.07
CA LEU A 17 -12.85 11.46 -33.82
C LEU A 17 -14.04 12.23 -33.27
N ASP A 18 -14.10 13.51 -33.60
CA ASP A 18 -15.31 14.29 -33.54
C ASP A 18 -16.20 13.75 -34.67
N LEU A 19 -16.81 12.60 -34.41
CA LEU A 19 -17.97 12.12 -35.14
C LEU A 19 -19.07 13.14 -34.86
N SER A 20 -19.04 14.24 -35.61
CA SER A 20 -20.18 15.15 -35.79
C SER A 20 -21.27 14.39 -36.53
N LEU A 21 -21.79 13.35 -35.90
CA LEU A 21 -23.13 12.87 -36.14
C LEU A 21 -23.99 13.99 -35.59
N LYS A 22 -24.36 14.91 -36.47
CA LYS A 22 -25.51 15.78 -36.28
C LYS A 22 -26.68 14.82 -36.00
N THR A 23 -26.90 14.53 -34.72
CA THR A 23 -28.07 13.78 -34.29
C THR A 23 -29.23 14.60 -34.84
N PRO A 24 -30.10 14.05 -35.70
CA PRO A 24 -31.32 14.76 -36.00
C PRO A 24 -31.96 15.03 -34.65
N GLU A 25 -32.09 16.32 -34.30
CA GLU A 25 -32.87 16.76 -33.15
C GLU A 25 -34.26 16.19 -33.37
N TYR A 26 -34.50 15.03 -32.76
CA TYR A 26 -35.78 14.37 -32.86
C TYR A 26 -36.62 15.01 -31.76
N GLU A 27 -37.63 15.72 -32.23
CA GLU A 27 -38.62 16.37 -31.39
C GLU A 27 -39.23 15.34 -30.42
N SER A 28 -39.23 15.72 -29.14
CA SER A 28 -40.05 15.17 -28.05
C SER A 28 -40.15 13.64 -27.93
N ILE A 29 -39.36 13.10 -27.00
CA ILE A 29 -39.13 11.67 -26.72
C ILE A 29 -40.38 10.85 -26.34
N ASN A 30 -41.55 11.46 -26.08
CA ASN A 30 -42.50 10.82 -25.17
C ASN A 30 -43.88 10.43 -25.71
N LYS A 31 -44.07 10.22 -27.01
CA LYS A 31 -45.23 9.42 -27.47
C LYS A 31 -45.05 8.87 -28.87
N ILE A 32 -44.77 7.57 -28.97
CA ILE A 32 -45.00 6.86 -30.23
C ILE A 32 -46.52 6.74 -30.39
N SER A 33 -47.07 7.38 -31.41
CA SER A 33 -48.49 7.33 -31.72
C SER A 33 -48.99 5.90 -31.88
N THR A 34 -50.23 5.66 -31.45
CA THR A 34 -50.86 4.35 -31.64
C THR A 34 -51.18 4.11 -33.12
N MET A 35 -51.32 2.83 -33.51
CA MET A 35 -51.68 2.45 -34.88
C MET A 35 -52.94 3.17 -35.39
N GLU A 36 -53.90 3.37 -34.49
CA GLU A 36 -55.18 3.99 -34.76
C GLU A 36 -55.07 5.51 -34.95
N GLU A 37 -54.29 6.19 -34.10
CA GLU A 37 -53.96 7.62 -34.27
C GLU A 37 -53.32 7.88 -35.64
N VAL A 38 -52.38 7.02 -36.03
CA VAL A 38 -51.61 7.14 -37.27
C VAL A 38 -52.44 6.82 -38.51
N MET A 39 -53.40 5.90 -38.41
CA MET A 39 -54.38 5.68 -39.48
C MET A 39 -55.36 6.82 -39.62
N ASN A 40 -55.87 7.33 -38.50
CA ASN A 40 -56.86 8.39 -38.48
C ASN A 40 -56.28 9.70 -39.00
N SER A 41 -54.99 9.98 -38.79
CA SER A 41 -54.32 11.15 -39.40
C SER A 41 -54.22 11.01 -40.92
N GLU A 42 -53.75 9.86 -41.42
CA GLU A 42 -53.59 9.63 -42.88
C GLU A 42 -54.94 9.64 -43.62
N LEU A 43 -56.00 9.12 -43.00
CA LEU A 43 -57.36 9.16 -43.55
C LEU A 43 -57.97 10.58 -43.52
N LYS A 44 -57.58 11.41 -42.54
CA LYS A 44 -58.07 12.80 -42.41
C LYS A 44 -57.36 13.78 -43.33
N ASP A 45 -56.10 13.54 -43.68
CA ASP A 45 -55.32 14.40 -44.56
C ASP A 45 -55.73 14.32 -46.05
N GLY A 46 -56.80 13.57 -46.38
CA GLY A 46 -57.39 13.54 -47.72
C GLY A 46 -56.46 12.99 -48.82
N GLN A 47 -55.32 12.42 -48.44
CA GLN A 47 -54.26 11.94 -49.34
C GLN A 47 -54.45 10.47 -49.76
N VAL A 48 -55.54 9.84 -49.30
CA VAL A 48 -55.87 8.45 -49.56
C VAL A 48 -56.88 8.40 -50.69
N ASP A 49 -56.42 7.95 -51.86
CA ASP A 49 -57.28 7.68 -53.02
C ASP A 49 -58.44 6.75 -52.61
N PRO A 50 -59.70 7.07 -52.95
CA PRO A 50 -60.87 6.26 -52.60
C PRO A 50 -60.82 4.80 -53.07
N ASN A 51 -59.87 4.43 -53.95
CA ASN A 51 -59.61 3.03 -54.35
C ASN A 51 -58.45 2.35 -53.58
N VAL A 52 -57.98 2.91 -52.46
CA VAL A 52 -56.86 2.34 -51.69
C VAL A 52 -57.29 1.09 -50.92
N ASP A 53 -56.55 0.01 -51.13
CA ASP A 53 -56.63 -1.21 -50.33
C ASP A 53 -56.21 -0.92 -48.87
N LEU A 54 -57.20 -0.89 -47.98
CA LEU A 54 -57.05 -0.63 -46.54
C LEU A 54 -56.02 -1.56 -45.88
N ASN A 55 -55.85 -2.79 -46.37
CA ASN A 55 -54.86 -3.72 -45.82
C ASN A 55 -53.42 -3.27 -46.13
N LYS A 56 -53.18 -2.74 -47.33
CA LYS A 56 -51.88 -2.18 -47.70
C LYS A 56 -51.58 -0.92 -46.91
N LEU A 57 -52.57 -0.04 -46.71
CA LEU A 57 -52.43 1.14 -45.87
C LEU A 57 -52.08 0.73 -44.43
N ARG A 58 -52.81 -0.23 -43.85
CA ARG A 58 -52.52 -0.77 -42.51
C ARG A 58 -51.11 -1.30 -42.37
N ARG A 59 -50.64 -2.06 -43.36
CA ARG A 59 -49.29 -2.61 -43.38
C ARG A 59 -48.23 -1.51 -43.46
N ARG A 60 -48.42 -0.49 -44.31
CA ARG A 60 -47.50 0.65 -44.41
C ARG A 60 -47.36 1.38 -43.08
N MET A 61 -48.48 1.69 -42.42
CA MET A 61 -48.45 2.38 -41.13
C MET A 61 -47.82 1.52 -40.03
N SER A 62 -48.09 0.21 -40.04
CA SER A 62 -47.48 -0.72 -39.09
C SER A 62 -45.97 -0.80 -39.23
N ASN A 63 -45.46 -0.89 -40.46
CA ASN A 63 -44.03 -0.87 -40.74
C ASN A 63 -43.38 0.46 -40.35
N ARG A 64 -44.07 1.59 -40.59
CA ARG A 64 -43.59 2.92 -40.18
C ARG A 64 -43.43 2.98 -38.66
N LEU A 65 -44.45 2.54 -37.91
CA LEU A 65 -44.43 2.54 -36.45
C LEU A 65 -43.40 1.55 -35.86
N SER A 66 -43.26 0.37 -36.46
CA SER A 66 -42.26 -0.61 -36.00
C SER A 66 -40.82 -0.13 -36.27
N ALA A 67 -40.58 0.51 -37.42
CA ALA A 67 -39.29 1.12 -37.75
C ALA A 67 -38.98 2.31 -36.83
N GLN A 68 -39.95 3.17 -36.52
CA GLN A 68 -39.78 4.27 -35.56
C GLN A 68 -39.43 3.74 -34.17
N ARG A 69 -40.17 2.74 -33.67
CA ARG A 69 -39.88 2.05 -32.41
C ARG A 69 -38.47 1.45 -32.39
N ALA A 70 -38.05 0.83 -33.48
CA ALA A 70 -36.72 0.24 -33.58
C ALA A 70 -35.62 1.31 -33.53
N ARG A 71 -35.79 2.44 -34.24
CA ARG A 71 -34.88 3.58 -34.18
C ARG A 71 -34.80 4.17 -32.78
N MET A 72 -35.94 4.38 -32.13
CA MET A 72 -36.02 4.91 -30.77
C MET A 72 -35.29 4.00 -29.76
N ARG A 73 -35.57 2.69 -29.76
CA ARG A 73 -34.85 1.74 -28.90
C ARG A 73 -33.34 1.74 -29.15
N LYS A 74 -32.92 1.89 -30.41
CA LYS A 74 -31.49 2.01 -30.74
C LYS A 74 -30.87 3.26 -30.12
N VAL A 75 -31.55 4.42 -30.22
CA VAL A 75 -31.09 5.67 -29.60
C VAL A 75 -31.05 5.56 -28.08
N GLU A 76 -32.09 5.01 -27.45
CA GLU A 76 -32.12 4.76 -26.00
C GLU A 76 -30.97 3.85 -25.55
N TYR A 77 -30.71 2.77 -26.29
CA TYR A 77 -29.60 1.87 -26.00
C TYR A 77 -28.24 2.56 -26.16
N THR A 78 -28.04 3.29 -27.26
CA THR A 78 -26.79 4.06 -27.48
C THR A 78 -26.57 5.08 -26.37
N THR A 79 -27.58 5.88 -26.02
CA THR A 79 -27.46 6.89 -24.95
C THR A 79 -27.23 6.27 -23.57
N LYS A 80 -27.80 5.08 -23.31
CA LYS A 80 -27.50 4.31 -22.10
C LYS A 80 -26.01 3.90 -22.07
N LEU A 81 -25.49 3.36 -23.17
CA LEU A 81 -24.09 2.97 -23.26
C LEU A 81 -23.15 4.17 -23.12
N GLU A 82 -23.47 5.31 -23.74
CA GLU A 82 -22.69 6.55 -23.60
C GLU A 82 -22.61 7.01 -22.14
N LYS A 83 -23.74 6.94 -21.41
CA LYS A 83 -23.78 7.25 -19.97
C LYS A 83 -22.95 6.26 -19.14
N GLU A 84 -23.02 4.97 -19.44
CA GLU A 84 -22.22 3.94 -18.75
C GLU A 84 -20.72 4.14 -18.99
N VAL A 85 -20.30 4.41 -20.23
CA VAL A 85 -18.91 4.72 -20.57
C VAL A 85 -18.44 5.96 -19.80
N LYS A 86 -19.25 7.03 -19.79
CA LYS A 86 -18.90 8.25 -19.07
C LYS A 86 -18.76 8.01 -17.57
N HIS A 87 -19.67 7.27 -16.97
CA HIS A 87 -19.62 6.90 -15.56
C HIS A 87 -18.36 6.09 -15.22
N LEU A 88 -18.00 5.10 -16.05
CA LEU A 88 -16.79 4.32 -15.88
C LEU A 88 -15.53 5.19 -16.03
N GLN A 89 -15.49 6.09 -17.01
CA GLN A 89 -14.37 7.03 -17.19
C GLN A 89 -14.19 7.94 -15.98
N ASP A 90 -15.28 8.49 -15.44
CA ASP A 90 -15.24 9.36 -14.27
C ASP A 90 -14.76 8.58 -13.02
N THR A 91 -15.20 7.33 -12.89
CA THR A 91 -14.72 6.42 -11.83
C THR A 91 -13.23 6.13 -11.97
N ILE A 92 -12.74 5.83 -13.18
CA ILE A 92 -11.32 5.62 -13.44
C ILE A 92 -10.50 6.89 -13.14
N ALA A 93 -11.01 8.06 -13.53
CA ALA A 93 -10.38 9.34 -13.27
C ALA A 93 -10.25 9.63 -11.77
N LEU A 94 -11.25 9.25 -10.97
CA LEU A 94 -11.20 9.35 -9.51
C LEU A 94 -10.26 8.30 -8.88
N MET A 95 -10.30 7.05 -9.34
CA MET A 95 -9.50 5.96 -8.74
C MET A 95 -8.00 6.11 -9.02
N ARG A 96 -7.61 6.65 -10.18
CA ARG A 96 -6.21 6.80 -10.59
C ARG A 96 -5.34 7.59 -9.57
N PRO A 97 -5.71 8.80 -9.13
CA PRO A 97 -4.91 9.55 -8.14
C PRO A 97 -4.89 8.86 -6.78
N ILE A 98 -5.99 8.24 -6.34
CA ILE A 98 -6.04 7.49 -5.07
C ILE A 98 -5.04 6.33 -5.10
N MET A 99 -5.01 5.58 -6.21
CA MET A 99 -4.10 4.47 -6.38
C MET A 99 -2.63 4.90 -6.42
N GLU A 100 -2.29 6.01 -7.11
CA GLU A 100 -0.91 6.51 -7.13
C GLU A 100 -0.47 7.00 -5.73
N ASN A 101 -1.35 7.70 -4.99
CA ASN A 101 -1.07 8.11 -3.62
C ASN A 101 -0.81 6.91 -2.70
N ALA A 102 -1.64 5.86 -2.79
CA ALA A 102 -1.44 4.63 -2.02
C ALA A 102 -0.11 3.94 -2.36
N LYS A 103 0.28 3.93 -3.63
CA LYS A 103 1.56 3.39 -4.10
C LYS A 103 2.74 4.20 -3.59
N ASP A 104 2.66 5.53 -3.57
CA ASP A 104 3.72 6.38 -3.02
C ASP A 104 3.83 6.24 -1.51
N SER A 105 2.70 6.18 -0.81
CA SER A 105 2.64 5.88 0.63
C SER A 105 3.30 4.54 0.94
N LYS A 106 3.03 3.49 0.15
CA LYS A 106 3.68 2.19 0.28
C LYS A 106 5.19 2.28 0.09
N LYS A 107 5.69 2.98 -0.94
CA LYS A 107 7.14 3.15 -1.16
C LYS A 107 7.81 3.84 0.02
N LYS A 108 7.18 4.89 0.57
CA LYS A 108 7.66 5.62 1.75
C LYS A 108 7.77 4.69 2.97
N LEU A 109 6.71 3.94 3.27
CA LEU A 109 6.71 2.98 4.38
C LEU A 109 7.75 1.87 4.18
N GLN A 110 7.96 1.39 2.96
CA GLN A 110 9.00 0.41 2.66
C GLN A 110 10.41 0.97 2.88
N LEU A 111 10.64 2.25 2.54
CA LEU A 111 11.92 2.91 2.80
C LEU A 111 12.15 3.08 4.31
N GLU A 112 11.14 3.55 5.05
CA GLU A 112 11.20 3.70 6.50
C GLU A 112 11.46 2.36 7.19
N ASN A 113 10.77 1.30 6.77
CA ASN A 113 10.99 -0.05 7.30
C ASN A 113 12.43 -0.54 7.07
N LYS A 114 13.00 -0.30 5.87
CA LYS A 114 14.41 -0.62 5.60
C LYS A 114 15.37 0.14 6.50
N ILE A 115 15.12 1.43 6.74
CA ILE A 115 15.95 2.25 7.63
C ILE A 115 15.88 1.69 9.06
N LEU A 116 14.68 1.38 9.56
CA LEU A 116 14.50 0.80 10.88
C LEU A 116 15.19 -0.55 11.02
N GLN A 117 15.12 -1.41 10.00
CA GLN A 117 15.82 -2.68 10.00
C GLN A 117 17.34 -2.47 10.06
N GLN A 118 17.90 -1.55 9.28
CA GLN A 118 19.32 -1.21 9.32
C GLN A 118 19.76 -0.67 10.68
N GLN A 119 18.91 0.15 11.32
CA GLN A 119 19.17 0.64 12.68
C GLN A 119 19.16 -0.51 13.70
N LEU A 120 18.19 -1.41 13.60
CA LEU A 120 18.11 -2.59 14.46
C LEU A 120 19.35 -3.47 14.31
N ASP A 121 19.77 -3.74 13.08
CA ASP A 121 20.96 -4.54 12.79
C ASP A 121 22.23 -3.85 13.33
N CYS A 122 22.35 -2.53 13.16
CA CYS A 122 23.45 -1.74 13.72
C CYS A 122 23.48 -1.81 15.26
N HIS A 123 22.33 -1.65 15.91
CA HIS A 123 22.21 -1.76 17.36
C HIS A 123 22.53 -3.17 17.86
N SER A 124 22.05 -4.21 17.17
CA SER A 124 22.34 -5.61 17.48
C SER A 124 23.84 -5.90 17.37
N ASN A 125 24.47 -5.51 16.25
CA ASN A 125 25.90 -5.67 16.04
C ASN A 125 26.74 -4.95 17.11
N LYS A 126 26.35 -3.72 17.48
CA LYS A 126 27.01 -2.97 18.55
C LYS A 126 26.85 -3.64 19.91
N SER A 127 25.68 -4.23 20.19
CA SER A 127 25.44 -5.00 21.41
C SER A 127 26.31 -6.25 21.46
N ASN A 128 26.35 -7.01 20.37
CA ASN A 128 27.16 -8.23 20.25
C ASN A 128 28.66 -7.92 20.42
N LEU A 129 29.17 -6.85 19.81
CA LEU A 129 30.56 -6.44 19.97
C LEU A 129 30.89 -6.13 21.44
N ARG A 130 30.01 -5.42 22.14
CA ARG A 130 30.20 -5.13 23.57
C ARG A 130 30.12 -6.38 24.43
N ALA A 131 29.25 -7.33 24.09
CA ALA A 131 29.16 -8.60 24.79
C ALA A 131 30.47 -9.39 24.66
N VAL A 132 31.04 -9.46 23.45
CA VAL A 132 32.36 -10.08 23.20
C VAL A 132 33.46 -9.39 24.01
N GLN A 133 33.55 -8.05 23.95
CA GLN A 133 34.54 -7.30 24.72
C GLN A 133 34.40 -7.51 26.22
N THR A 134 33.17 -7.59 26.71
CA THR A 134 32.89 -7.83 28.14
C THR A 134 33.36 -9.23 28.53
N GLU A 135 33.14 -10.24 27.69
CA GLU A 135 33.61 -11.60 27.95
C GLU A 135 35.14 -11.68 27.95
N GLU A 136 35.81 -11.04 26.99
CA GLU A 136 37.28 -10.95 26.96
C GLU A 136 37.83 -10.33 28.25
N LEU A 137 37.25 -9.21 28.71
CA LEU A 137 37.64 -8.57 29.97
C LEU A 137 37.39 -9.46 31.18
N LYS A 138 36.28 -10.21 31.22
CA LYS A 138 36.00 -11.17 32.29
C LYS A 138 37.05 -12.28 32.34
N VAL A 139 37.49 -12.80 31.19
CA VAL A 139 38.54 -13.82 31.13
C VAL A 139 39.87 -13.26 31.64
N GLU A 140 40.26 -12.06 31.20
CA GLU A 140 41.51 -11.45 31.66
C GLU A 140 41.49 -11.12 33.16
N LEU A 141 40.35 -10.67 33.68
CA LEU A 141 40.16 -10.42 35.11
C LEU A 141 40.31 -11.70 35.92
N LYS A 142 39.74 -12.83 35.45
CA LYS A 142 39.94 -14.15 36.08
C LYS A 142 41.42 -14.54 36.09
N ARG A 143 42.12 -14.39 34.96
CA ARG A 143 43.57 -14.67 34.84
C ARG A 143 44.40 -13.84 35.82
N LEU A 144 44.11 -12.54 35.95
CA LEU A 144 44.81 -11.64 36.87
C LEU A 144 44.53 -11.99 38.34
N LYS A 145 43.28 -12.36 38.67
CA LYS A 145 42.93 -12.83 40.02
C LYS A 145 43.68 -14.11 40.39
N GLU A 146 43.83 -15.05 39.46
CA GLU A 146 44.62 -16.26 39.69
C GLU A 146 46.10 -15.93 39.92
N LEU A 147 46.68 -15.04 39.12
CA LEU A 147 48.07 -14.59 39.29
C LEU A 147 48.31 -13.89 40.64
N ALA A 148 47.39 -13.01 41.05
CA ALA A 148 47.48 -12.32 42.33
C ALA A 148 47.44 -13.31 43.51
N LYS A 149 46.54 -14.30 43.47
CA LYS A 149 46.48 -15.37 44.48
C LYS A 149 47.77 -16.19 44.55
N THR A 150 48.39 -16.48 43.40
CA THR A 150 49.67 -17.20 43.39
C THR A 150 50.80 -16.37 43.99
N GLN A 151 50.84 -15.05 43.72
CA GLN A 151 51.84 -14.15 44.30
C GLN A 151 51.69 -14.03 45.83
N GLU A 152 50.45 -13.88 46.33
CA GLU A 152 50.19 -13.86 47.78
C GLU A 152 50.61 -15.18 48.44
N ALA A 153 50.43 -16.32 47.78
CA ALA A 153 50.86 -17.61 48.29
C ALA A 153 52.40 -17.76 48.30
N GLU A 154 53.10 -17.19 47.32
CA GLU A 154 54.57 -17.16 47.24
C GLU A 154 55.18 -16.23 48.31
N GLU A 155 54.66 -15.01 48.49
CA GLU A 155 55.09 -14.09 49.57
C GLU A 155 54.90 -14.71 50.96
N ASN A 156 53.78 -15.41 51.19
CA ASN A 156 53.53 -16.08 52.47
C ASN A 156 54.51 -17.25 52.74
N MET A 157 55.05 -17.91 51.71
CA MET A 157 56.09 -18.94 51.86
C MET A 157 57.50 -18.35 52.05
N GLU A 158 57.80 -17.15 51.52
CA GLU A 158 59.07 -16.46 51.79
C GLU A 158 59.13 -15.86 53.21
N ILE A 159 57.99 -15.47 53.79
CA ILE A 159 57.93 -14.90 55.15
C ILE A 159 58.16 -15.98 56.23
N GLU A 160 57.80 -17.26 56.00
CA GLU A 160 58.08 -18.34 56.96
C GLU A 160 59.59 -18.72 57.06
N GLY A 161 60.43 -18.20 56.17
CA GLY A 161 61.89 -18.36 56.23
C GLY A 161 62.64 -17.36 57.12
N GLN A 162 62.00 -16.27 57.56
CA GLN A 162 62.64 -15.24 58.39
C GLN A 162 61.73 -14.74 59.52
N SER A 163 61.78 -15.48 60.63
CA SER A 163 61.69 -15.00 62.02
C SER A 163 61.03 -13.63 62.30
N SER A 164 59.88 -13.70 62.96
CA SER A 164 59.43 -12.84 64.08
C SER A 164 59.39 -11.32 63.88
N HIS A 165 58.23 -10.76 63.52
CA HIS A 165 57.77 -9.52 64.14
C HIS A 165 56.25 -9.34 64.03
N SER A 166 55.61 -9.08 65.18
CA SER A 166 54.17 -8.90 65.32
C SER A 166 53.71 -7.55 64.78
N TYR A 167 52.55 -7.53 64.13
CA TYR A 167 51.54 -6.47 64.32
C TYR A 167 50.15 -7.06 64.09
N ASP A 168 49.32 -6.99 65.13
CA ASP A 168 47.87 -7.18 65.01
C ASP A 168 47.29 -6.01 64.22
N HIS A 169 46.81 -6.30 63.01
CA HIS A 169 45.81 -5.46 62.34
C HIS A 169 44.59 -6.31 62.06
N ASP A 170 43.54 -6.08 62.86
CA ASP A 170 42.17 -6.50 62.59
C ASP A 170 41.76 -5.99 61.21
N ALA A 171 41.82 -6.88 60.22
CA ALA A 171 41.25 -6.70 58.88
C ALA A 171 40.08 -7.68 58.66
N SER A 172 39.36 -8.01 59.73
CA SER A 172 38.08 -8.74 59.68
C SER A 172 36.94 -7.80 59.27
N GLU A 173 37.06 -7.15 58.13
CA GLU A 173 35.90 -6.61 57.40
C GLU A 173 36.38 -6.20 56.01
N LEU A 174 35.82 -6.82 54.97
CA LEU A 174 35.88 -6.53 53.52
C LEU A 174 36.11 -7.77 52.63
N ALA A 175 36.17 -8.97 53.21
CA ALA A 175 35.90 -10.23 52.48
C ALA A 175 34.38 -10.44 52.27
N ALA A 176 33.64 -9.37 51.95
CA ALA A 176 32.35 -9.53 51.31
C ALA A 176 32.66 -9.88 49.86
N ASP A 177 32.56 -11.16 49.52
CA ASP A 177 32.41 -11.62 48.15
C ASP A 177 31.28 -10.77 47.52
N ILE A 178 31.67 -9.72 46.80
CA ILE A 178 30.73 -9.01 45.93
C ILE A 178 30.43 -10.01 44.83
N ASP A 179 29.32 -10.73 45.01
CA ASP A 179 28.69 -11.58 44.02
C ASP A 179 28.28 -10.70 42.83
N VAL A 180 29.24 -10.49 41.91
CA VAL A 180 29.07 -9.66 40.70
C VAL A 180 28.00 -10.27 39.78
N ASP A 181 27.67 -11.55 39.96
CA ASP A 181 26.62 -12.23 39.19
C ASP A 181 25.22 -11.72 39.57
N GLN A 182 25.05 -11.10 40.74
CA GLN A 182 23.77 -10.53 41.15
C GLN A 182 23.41 -9.23 40.40
N TYR A 183 24.39 -8.51 39.85
CA TYR A 183 24.18 -7.25 39.13
C TYR A 183 24.09 -7.39 37.60
N LEU A 184 24.35 -8.59 37.07
CA LEU A 184 24.36 -8.87 35.62
C LEU A 184 23.21 -9.78 35.13
N ASN A 185 22.17 -9.99 35.96
CA ASN A 185 20.92 -10.64 35.53
C ASN A 185 20.12 -9.74 34.56
N LEU A 186 20.63 -9.61 33.33
CA LEU A 186 19.94 -9.01 32.19
C LEU A 186 18.86 -9.93 31.61
N ASP A 187 18.83 -11.19 32.03
CA ASP A 187 17.83 -12.19 31.61
C ASP A 187 16.44 -11.92 32.19
N ASN A 188 16.30 -10.96 33.11
CA ASN A 188 15.02 -10.64 33.75
C ASN A 188 14.28 -9.42 33.12
N ILE A 189 14.70 -8.96 31.94
CA ILE A 189 13.83 -8.08 31.13
C ILE A 189 12.76 -8.98 30.50
N ASN A 190 11.76 -9.33 31.30
CA ASN A 190 10.52 -9.96 30.85
C ASN A 190 9.88 -9.07 29.78
N PHE A 191 10.19 -9.36 28.52
CA PHE A 191 9.43 -8.85 27.39
C PHE A 191 8.11 -9.61 27.35
N SER A 192 7.16 -9.15 28.15
CA SER A 192 5.77 -9.60 28.07
C SER A 192 5.28 -9.22 26.67
N PRO A 193 4.91 -10.18 25.79
CA PRO A 193 4.26 -9.84 24.55
C PRO A 193 2.90 -9.25 24.94
N SER A 194 2.69 -7.97 24.63
CA SER A 194 1.35 -7.39 24.67
C SER A 194 0.46 -8.24 23.79
N LYS A 195 -0.41 -9.04 24.41
CA LYS A 195 -1.53 -9.68 23.72
C LYS A 195 -2.39 -8.56 23.17
N ASN A 196 -2.35 -8.38 21.86
CA ASN A 196 -3.32 -7.56 21.16
C ASN A 196 -4.64 -8.32 21.17
N ASP A 197 -5.46 -8.08 22.19
CA ASP A 197 -6.88 -8.37 22.14
C ASP A 197 -7.52 -7.34 21.21
N ASN A 198 -7.77 -7.75 19.96
CA ASN A 198 -8.72 -7.12 19.06
C ASN A 198 -9.33 -8.22 18.18
N MET A 199 -10.41 -8.82 18.69
CA MET A 199 -11.57 -9.25 17.91
C MET A 199 -12.71 -8.29 18.19
#